data_AF-A0A0F9LBI2-F1
#
_entry.id   AF-A0A0F9LBI2-F1
#
_cell.length_a   1.000
_cell.length_b   1.000
_cell.length_c   1.000
_cell.angle_alpha   90.00
_cell.angle_beta   90.00
_cell.angle_gamma   90.00
#
_symmetry.space_group_name_H-M   'P 1'
#
loop_
_entity.id
_entity.type
_entity.pdbx_description
1 polymer ?
#
loop_
_entity_poly.entity_id
_entity_poly.type
_entity_poly.pdbx_seq_one_letter_code
_entity_poly.pdbx_strand_id
1 'polypeptide(L)'
;MGHTEGPWHYIQYGDGDNAIITSEGDGRICELVTNEPVAVRDANARLIAAAPEMLDALKRFCNKDDMDFMGCVQACNRAIAKAEGNG
;
A
#
# COMPACT_ATOMS: atom_id res chain seq x y z
N MET A 1 16.06 10.60 9.02
CA MET A 1 14.62 10.52 9.37
C MET A 1 14.01 9.48 8.45
N GLY A 2 13.44 8.42 9.00
CA GLY A 2 12.94 7.26 8.24
C GLY A 2 11.43 7.14 8.35
N HIS A 3 10.80 6.69 7.27
CA HIS A 3 9.49 6.04 7.32
C HIS A 3 9.72 4.53 7.38
N THR A 4 8.71 3.75 7.79
CA THR A 4 8.81 2.29 7.69
C THR A 4 8.93 1.91 6.21
N GLU A 5 9.90 1.07 5.88
CA GLU A 5 10.10 0.60 4.52
C GLU A 5 9.02 -0.42 4.14
N GLY A 6 8.69 -0.47 2.86
CA GLY A 6 7.81 -1.50 2.31
C GLY A 6 8.57 -2.81 2.03
N PRO A 7 7.87 -3.85 1.56
CA PRO A 7 6.45 -3.87 1.24
C PRO A 7 5.57 -3.90 2.49
N TRP A 8 4.38 -3.30 2.39
CA TRP A 8 3.35 -3.44 3.41
C TRP A 8 2.25 -4.39 2.94
N HIS A 9 1.72 -5.15 3.89
CA HIS A 9 0.72 -6.17 3.64
C HIS A 9 -0.53 -5.90 4.47
N TYR A 10 -1.69 -6.05 3.83
CA TYR A 10 -2.97 -6.10 4.50
C TYR A 10 -3.25 -7.52 4.98
N ILE A 11 -3.53 -7.69 6.28
CA ILE A 11 -3.91 -8.97 6.86
C ILE A 11 -5.24 -8.80 7.58
N GLN A 12 -6.24 -9.56 7.13
CA GLN A 12 -7.51 -9.71 7.83
C GLN A 12 -7.44 -10.97 8.71
N TYR A 13 -7.78 -10.82 9.98
CA TYR A 13 -7.89 -11.97 10.88
C TYR A 13 -9.23 -12.69 10.68
N GLY A 14 -9.25 -13.99 10.98
CA GLY A 14 -10.42 -14.85 10.77
C GLY A 14 -11.63 -14.53 11.66
N ASP A 15 -11.50 -13.59 12.60
CA ASP A 15 -12.61 -13.08 13.42
C ASP A 15 -13.45 -12.01 12.71
N GLY A 16 -13.07 -11.62 11.48
CA GLY A 16 -13.83 -10.73 10.60
C GLY A 16 -13.77 -9.24 10.99
N ASP A 17 -13.53 -8.96 12.27
CA ASP A 17 -13.53 -7.61 12.82
C ASP A 17 -12.11 -7.04 13.00
N ASN A 18 -11.08 -7.86 13.06
CA ASN A 18 -9.71 -7.38 13.22
C ASN A 18 -8.93 -7.46 11.92
N ALA A 19 -8.27 -6.35 11.57
CA ALA A 19 -7.37 -6.33 10.43
C ALA A 19 -6.27 -5.28 10.62
N ILE A 20 -5.11 -5.55 10.04
CA ILE A 20 -3.89 -4.78 10.24
C ILE A 20 -3.14 -4.56 8.94
N ILE A 21 -2.25 -3.57 8.97
CA ILE A 21 -1.20 -3.40 7.97
C ILE A 21 0.13 -3.73 8.66
N THR A 22 0.94 -4.58 8.05
CA THR A 22 2.24 -5.02 8.58
C THR A 22 3.34 -4.84 7.55
N SER A 23 4.58 -4.63 8.01
CA SER A 23 5.78 -4.87 7.19
C SER A 23 6.22 -6.33 7.30
N GLU A 24 7.19 -6.73 6.48
CA GLU A 24 7.92 -7.99 6.72
C GLU A 24 8.55 -7.98 8.14
N GLY A 25 8.45 -9.10 8.87
CA GLY A 25 9.03 -9.24 10.22
C GLY A 25 8.15 -8.81 11.40
N ASP A 26 6.82 -8.95 11.30
CA ASP A 26 5.83 -8.74 12.38
C ASP A 26 5.68 -7.29 12.90
N GLY A 27 6.21 -6.30 12.17
CA GLY A 27 6.05 -4.89 12.50
C GLY A 27 4.65 -4.38 12.15
N ARG A 28 3.77 -4.20 13.15
CA ARG A 28 2.46 -3.58 12.97
C ARG A 28 2.61 -2.10 12.57
N ILE A 29 2.13 -1.75 11.37
CA ILE A 29 2.14 -0.39 10.81
C ILE A 29 0.87 0.37 11.22
N CYS A 30 -0.28 -0.29 11.11
CA CYS A 30 -1.58 0.34 11.32
C CYS A 30 -2.61 -0.67 11.85
N GLU A 31 -3.50 -0.19 12.71
CA GLU A 31 -4.72 -0.89 13.13
C GLU A 31 -5.93 -0.24 12.45
N LEU A 32 -6.85 -1.05 11.91
CA LEU A 32 -8.08 -0.51 11.33
C LEU A 32 -9.16 -0.35 12.40
N VAL A 33 -9.73 0.85 12.50
CA VAL A 33 -10.82 1.17 13.43
C VAL A 33 -12.15 0.58 12.95
N THR A 34 -12.95 0.07 13.88
CA THR A 34 -14.05 -0.90 13.66
C THR A 34 -15.44 -0.29 13.40
N ASN A 35 -15.56 1.02 13.24
CA ASN A 35 -16.88 1.67 13.10
C ASN A 35 -17.37 1.82 11.64
N GLU A 36 -16.54 1.43 10.67
CA GLU A 36 -16.88 1.47 9.24
C GLU A 36 -17.24 0.07 8.72
N PRO A 37 -18.04 -0.05 7.64
CA PRO A 37 -18.29 -1.32 6.98
C PRO A 37 -16.98 -2.02 6.56
N VAL A 38 -16.93 -3.35 6.67
CA VAL A 38 -15.75 -4.17 6.32
C VAL A 38 -15.20 -3.82 4.93
N ALA A 39 -16.07 -3.65 3.94
CA ALA A 39 -15.65 -3.29 2.58
C ALA A 39 -14.91 -1.93 2.49
N VAL A 40 -15.33 -0.94 3.30
CA VAL A 40 -14.66 0.38 3.37
C VAL A 40 -13.31 0.24 4.05
N ARG A 41 -13.24 -0.56 5.12
CA ARG A 41 -12.01 -0.85 5.86
C ARG A 41 -10.99 -1.56 4.95
N ASP A 42 -11.41 -2.58 4.21
CA ASP A 42 -10.56 -3.32 3.28
C ASP A 42 -10.03 -2.42 2.16
N ALA A 43 -10.88 -1.56 1.59
CA ALA A 43 -10.48 -0.60 0.58
C ALA A 43 -9.43 0.38 1.12
N ASN A 44 -9.65 0.94 2.30
CA ASN A 44 -8.70 1.85 2.94
C ASN A 44 -7.37 1.14 3.28
N ALA A 45 -7.44 -0.10 3.74
CA ALA A 45 -6.25 -0.87 4.09
C ALA A 45 -5.36 -1.16 2.88
N ARG A 46 -5.98 -1.56 1.76
CA ARG A 46 -5.28 -1.76 0.47
C ARG A 46 -4.63 -0.46 -0.02
N LEU A 47 -5.37 0.66 0.06
CA LEU A 47 -4.84 1.97 -0.31
C LEU A 47 -3.61 2.35 0.52
N ILE A 48 -3.66 2.18 1.85
CA ILE A 48 -2.53 2.49 2.73
C ILE A 48 -1.37 1.51 2.49
N ALA A 49 -1.64 0.22 2.31
CA ALA A 49 -0.61 -0.78 2.07
C ALA A 49 0.16 -0.56 0.75
N ALA A 50 -0.43 0.15 -0.22
CA ALA A 50 0.22 0.54 -1.47
C ALA A 50 1.08 1.81 -1.37
N ALA A 51 1.09 2.50 -0.22
CA ALA A 51 1.81 3.76 -0.05
C ALA A 51 3.33 3.68 -0.35
N PRO A 52 4.07 2.61 0.06
CA PRO A 52 5.48 2.47 -0.31
C PRO A 52 5.70 2.43 -1.83
N GLU A 53 4.90 1.64 -2.55
CA GLU A 53 4.99 1.52 -4.00
C GLU A 53 4.57 2.81 -4.72
N MET A 54 3.53 3.50 -4.22
CA MET A 54 3.13 4.81 -4.74
C MET A 54 4.26 5.84 -4.57
N LEU A 55 4.92 5.85 -3.41
CA LEU A 55 6.02 6.77 -3.15
C LEU A 55 7.23 6.49 -4.08
N ASP A 56 7.59 5.22 -4.27
CA ASP A 56 8.66 4.84 -5.20
C ASP A 56 8.33 5.25 -6.64
N ALA A 57 7.11 4.96 -7.11
CA ALA A 57 6.65 5.34 -8.44
C ALA A 57 6.68 6.87 -8.65
N LEU A 58 6.22 7.65 -7.68
CA LEU A 58 6.27 9.12 -7.73
C LEU A 58 7.69 9.66 -7.72
N LYS A 59 8.60 9.06 -6.94
CA LYS A 59 10.02 9.46 -6.94
C LYS A 59 10.66 9.23 -8.31
N ARG A 60 10.40 8.08 -8.94
CA ARG A 60 10.87 7.78 -10.31
C ARG A 60 10.29 8.76 -11.32
N PHE A 61 8.98 9.00 -11.27
CA PHE A 61 8.32 9.93 -12.19
C PHE A 61 8.86 11.37 -12.08
N CYS A 62 9.18 11.82 -10.87
CA CYS A 62 9.74 13.16 -10.64
C CYS A 62 11.24 13.27 -10.94
N ASN A 63 11.92 12.15 -11.16
CA ASN A 63 13.35 12.14 -11.46
C ASN A 63 13.57 12.56 -12.92
N LYS A 64 14.11 13.77 -13.12
CA LYS A 64 14.33 14.35 -14.46
C LYS A 64 15.38 13.60 -15.29
N ASP A 65 16.24 12.84 -14.64
CA ASP A 65 17.28 12.04 -15.30
C ASP A 65 16.80 10.62 -15.64
N ASP A 66 15.61 10.23 -15.19
CA ASP A 66 15.02 8.94 -15.51
C ASP A 66 14.37 8.99 -16.90
N MET A 67 14.97 8.30 -17.87
CA MET A 67 14.46 8.21 -19.23
C MET A 67 13.42 7.09 -19.42
N ASP A 68 13.15 6.28 -18.40
CA ASP A 68 12.18 5.18 -18.47
C ASP A 68 10.76 5.61 -18.06
N PHE A 69 10.16 6.46 -18.88
CA PHE A 69 8.79 6.90 -18.69
C PHE A 69 7.80 5.72 -18.63
N MET A 70 8.01 4.70 -19.46
CA MET A 70 7.14 3.53 -19.49
C MET A 70 7.25 2.70 -18.20
N GLY A 71 8.45 2.51 -17.66
CA GLY A 71 8.67 1.88 -16.36
C GLY A 71 8.01 2.64 -15.21
N CYS A 72 8.05 3.97 -15.25
CA CYS A 72 7.34 4.82 -14.29
C CYS A 72 5.82 4.60 -14.34
N VAL A 73 5.24 4.62 -15.54
CA VAL A 73 3.80 4.36 -15.74
C VAL A 73 3.42 2.96 -15.25
N GLN A 74 4.24 1.94 -15.54
CA GLN A 74 4.02 0.58 -15.05
C GLN A 74 4.08 0.50 -13.52
N ALA A 75 5.02 1.21 -12.89
CA ALA A 75 5.12 1.25 -11.43
C ALA A 75 3.88 1.92 -10.80
N CYS A 76 3.40 3.03 -11.38
CA CYS A 76 2.15 3.67 -10.99
C CYS A 76 0.97 2.71 -11.11
N ASN A 77 0.84 2.02 -12.25
CA ASN A 77 -0.26 1.08 -12.48
C ASN A 77 -0.27 -0.09 -11.48
N ARG A 78 0.90 -0.61 -11.10
CA ARG A 78 0.98 -1.66 -10.05
C ARG A 78 0.56 -1.14 -8.69
N ALA A 79 1.00 0.06 -8.31
CA ALA A 79 0.61 0.67 -7.04
C ALA A 79 -0.91 0.94 -6.99
N ILE A 80 -1.50 1.41 -8.10
CA ILE A 80 -2.96 1.59 -8.24
C ILE A 80 -3.69 0.25 -8.14
N ALA A 81 -3.24 -0.77 -8.88
CA ALA A 81 -3.86 -2.09 -8.84
C ALA A 81 -3.87 -2.65 -7.40
N LYS A 82 -2.76 -2.52 -6.67
CA LYS A 82 -2.69 -2.91 -5.25
C LYS A 82 -3.70 -2.13 -4.39
N ALA A 83 -3.80 -0.81 -4.56
CA ALA A 83 -4.72 0.04 -3.81
C ALA A 83 -6.20 -0.29 -4.07
N GLU A 84 -6.54 -0.65 -5.31
CA GLU A 84 -7.90 -1.03 -5.71
C GLU A 84 -8.23 -2.49 -5.40
N GLY A 85 -7.23 -3.33 -5.13
CA GLY A 85 -7.38 -4.77 -4.91
C GLY A 85 -7.45 -5.61 -6.20
N ASN A 86 -6.87 -5.08 -7.28
CA ASN A 86 -6.83 -5.67 -8.63
C ASN A 86 -5.49 -6.33 -8.98
N GLY A 87 -4.54 -6.41 -8.03
CA GLY A 87 -3.14 -6.81 -8.23
C GLY A 87 -2.73 -8.06 -7.47
#